data_AF-A0A2V9UZY0-F1
#
_entry.id   AF-A0A2V9UZY0-F1
#
_cell.length_a   1.000
_cell.length_b   1.000
_cell.length_c   1.000
_cell.angle_alpha   90.00
_cell.angle_beta   90.00
_cell.angle_gamma   90.00
#
_symmetry.space_group_name_H-M   'P 1'
#
loop_
_entity.id
_entity.type
_entity.pdbx_description
1 polymer ?
#
loop_
_entity_poly.entity_id
_entity_poly.type
_entity_poly.pdbx_seq_one_letter_code
_entity_poly.pdbx_strand_id
1 'polypeptide(L)'
;AILADVGKLLEYELGPDGKSRQSERGEALRHPFTGVALALECGVPDAVCHIIAAHAAEGDLMKRTTEAYIVHHADFMAFLPFKNPRNIKVK
;
A
#
# COMPACT_ATOMS: atom_id res chain seq x y z
N ALA A 1 9.68 0.66 3.63
CA ALA A 1 8.82 -0.45 4.09
C ALA A 1 7.67 0.05 4.96
N ILE A 2 7.92 0.65 6.14
CA ILE A 2 6.87 1.08 7.10
C ILE A 2 5.75 1.93 6.47
N LEU A 3 6.11 2.84 5.57
CA LEU A 3 5.16 3.78 4.96
C LEU A 3 4.52 3.30 3.66
N ALA A 4 4.87 2.11 3.14
CA ALA A 4 4.43 1.65 1.81
C ALA A 4 2.90 1.68 1.66
N ASP A 5 2.19 1.27 2.71
CA ASP A 5 0.72 1.18 2.75
C ASP A 5 0.05 2.33 3.51
N VAL A 6 0.76 3.41 3.84
CA VAL A 6 0.21 4.48 4.72
C VAL A 6 -1.07 5.12 4.15
N GLY A 7 -1.21 5.12 2.82
CA GLY A 7 -2.42 5.60 2.14
C GLY A 7 -3.68 4.78 2.38
N LYS A 8 -3.58 3.54 2.91
CA LYS A 8 -4.75 2.70 3.24
C LYS A 8 -5.65 3.34 4.29
N LEU A 9 -5.10 4.21 5.14
CA LEU A 9 -5.86 5.02 6.11
C LEU A 9 -6.86 5.96 5.44
N LEU A 10 -6.61 6.33 4.18
CA LEU A 10 -7.46 7.20 3.38
C LEU A 10 -8.26 6.43 2.33
N GLU A 11 -7.79 5.25 1.91
CA GLU A 11 -8.50 4.36 0.98
C GLU A 11 -9.70 3.67 1.63
N TYR A 12 -9.62 3.38 2.93
CA TYR A 12 -10.68 2.68 3.66
C TYR A 12 -11.27 3.55 4.77
N GLU A 13 -12.56 3.36 5.03
CA GLU A 13 -13.30 3.96 6.13
C GLU A 13 -14.18 2.94 6.84
N LEU A 14 -14.67 3.28 8.03
CA LEU A 14 -15.68 2.48 8.74
C LEU A 14 -17.08 2.93 8.31
N GLY A 15 -17.87 1.97 7.83
CA GLY A 15 -19.27 2.20 7.49
C GLY A 15 -20.17 2.31 8.74
N PRO A 16 -21.45 2.68 8.55
CA PRO A 16 -22.45 2.75 9.63
C PRO A 16 -22.66 1.43 10.37
N ASP A 17 -22.30 0.30 9.75
CA ASP A 17 -22.36 -1.05 10.33
C ASP A 17 -21.08 -1.43 11.08
N GLY A 18 -20.14 -0.51 11.22
CA GLY A 18 -18.84 -0.73 11.86
C GLY A 18 -17.86 -1.56 11.03
N LYS A 19 -18.20 -1.91 9.77
CA LYS A 19 -17.31 -2.69 8.90
C LYS A 19 -16.45 -1.77 8.04
N SER A 20 -15.24 -2.23 7.73
CA SER A 20 -14.37 -1.53 6.79
C SER A 20 -14.95 -1.63 5.37
N ARG A 21 -14.99 -0.51 4.68
CA ARG A 21 -15.32 -0.39 3.25
C ARG A 21 -14.36 0.58 2.57
N GLN A 22 -14.28 0.52 1.24
CA GLN A 22 -13.56 1.53 0.47
C GLN A 22 -14.26 2.88 0.62
N SER A 23 -13.49 3.94 0.84
CA SER A 23 -14.01 5.32 0.92
C SER A 23 -14.24 5.85 -0.50
N GLU A 24 -15.02 6.93 -0.62
CA GLU A 24 -15.19 7.65 -1.90
C GLU A 24 -13.82 8.09 -2.47
N ARG A 25 -12.91 8.53 -1.58
CA ARG A 25 -11.53 8.84 -1.96
C ARG A 25 -10.79 7.61 -2.45
N GLY A 26 -10.93 6.48 -1.77
CA GLY A 26 -10.28 5.22 -2.12
C GLY A 26 -10.75 4.66 -3.46
N GLU A 27 -12.01 4.90 -3.84
CA GLU A 27 -12.55 4.54 -5.15
C GLU A 27 -11.85 5.34 -6.27
N ALA A 28 -11.58 6.63 -6.04
CA ALA A 28 -10.91 7.49 -7.01
C ALA A 28 -9.38 7.37 -7.00
N LEU A 29 -8.78 7.20 -5.81
CA LEU A 29 -7.33 7.29 -5.57
C LEU A 29 -6.87 6.13 -4.66
N ARG A 30 -6.18 5.16 -5.26
CA ARG A 30 -5.59 4.03 -4.54
C ARG A 30 -4.49 4.44 -3.57
N HIS A 31 -4.22 3.61 -2.58
CA HIS A 31 -3.31 3.87 -1.47
C HIS A 31 -1.89 4.29 -1.86
N PRO A 32 -1.30 3.89 -3.02
CA PRO A 32 0.01 4.40 -3.39
C PRO A 32 -0.02 5.91 -3.66
N PHE A 33 -1.09 6.43 -4.27
CA PHE A 33 -1.24 7.85 -4.56
C PHE A 33 -1.55 8.65 -3.31
N THR A 34 -2.53 8.21 -2.52
CA THR A 34 -2.90 8.90 -1.28
C THR A 34 -1.78 8.81 -0.24
N GLY A 35 -1.00 7.72 -0.24
CA GLY A 35 0.17 7.56 0.61
C GLY A 35 1.30 8.52 0.25
N VAL A 36 1.58 8.72 -1.04
CA VAL A 36 2.54 9.73 -1.51
C VAL A 36 2.10 11.13 -1.09
N ALA A 37 0.84 11.49 -1.30
CA ALA A 37 0.31 12.80 -0.91
C ALA A 37 0.52 13.07 0.58
N LEU A 38 0.16 12.11 1.45
CA LEU A 38 0.34 12.21 2.89
C LEU A 38 1.82 12.32 3.30
N ALA A 39 2.68 11.52 2.67
CA ALA A 39 4.12 11.53 2.96
C ALA A 39 4.77 12.87 2.58
N LEU A 40 4.41 13.44 1.43
CA LEU A 40 4.90 14.75 0.99
C LEU A 40 4.47 15.87 1.94
N GLU A 41 3.21 15.87 2.41
CA GLU A 41 2.73 16.86 3.39
C GLU A 41 3.53 16.82 4.70
N CYS A 42 4.06 15.64 5.05
CA CYS A 42 4.89 15.42 6.23
C CYS A 42 6.39 15.67 5.97
N GLY A 43 6.78 16.16 4.79
CA GLY A 43 8.18 16.43 4.43
C GLY A 43 9.03 15.18 4.23
N VAL A 44 8.40 14.04 3.95
CA VAL A 44 9.12 12.79 3.66
C VAL A 44 9.86 12.95 2.30
N PRO A 45 11.15 12.56 2.20
CA PRO A 45 11.90 12.72 0.96
C PRO A 45 11.35 11.94 -0.23
N ASP A 46 11.51 12.48 -1.44
CA ASP A 46 11.07 11.88 -2.71
C ASP A 46 11.50 10.43 -2.89
N ALA A 47 12.70 10.06 -2.44
CA ALA A 47 13.20 8.68 -2.54
C ALA A 47 12.31 7.68 -1.77
N VAL A 48 11.75 8.10 -0.63
CA VAL A 48 10.82 7.28 0.15
C VAL A 48 9.43 7.35 -0.48
N CYS A 49 8.98 8.52 -0.94
CA CYS A 49 7.72 8.66 -1.68
C CYS A 49 7.70 7.78 -2.93
N HIS A 50 8.82 7.62 -3.63
CA HIS A 50 8.96 6.71 -4.76
C HIS A 50 8.70 5.24 -4.38
N ILE A 51 9.20 4.81 -3.21
CA ILE A 51 8.92 3.47 -2.69
C ILE A 51 7.42 3.31 -2.42
N ILE A 52 6.76 4.32 -1.83
CA ILE A 52 5.32 4.31 -1.58
C ILE A 52 4.55 4.21 -2.90
N ALA A 53 4.92 5.01 -3.90
CA ALA A 53 4.29 5.00 -5.21
C ALA A 53 4.47 3.65 -5.94
N ALA A 54 5.63 3.01 -5.79
CA ALA A 54 6.05 1.91 -6.66
C ALA A 54 6.00 0.51 -6.03
N HIS A 55 5.66 0.37 -4.75
CA HIS A 55 5.64 -0.94 -4.09
C HIS A 55 4.53 -1.87 -4.61
N ALA A 56 3.43 -1.32 -5.15
CA ALA A 56 2.28 -2.06 -5.65
C ALA A 56 2.25 -2.13 -7.20
N ALA A 57 1.08 -2.42 -7.78
CA ALA A 57 0.89 -2.59 -9.23
C ALA A 57 1.18 -1.30 -10.03
N GLU A 58 1.00 -0.14 -9.41
CA GLU A 58 1.32 1.19 -9.94
C GLU A 58 2.79 1.28 -10.36
N GLY A 59 3.68 0.56 -9.66
CA GLY A 59 5.09 0.48 -10.01
C GLY A 59 5.37 -0.25 -11.33
N ASP A 60 4.42 -0.98 -11.92
CA ASP A 60 4.59 -1.64 -13.22
C ASP A 60 4.53 -0.65 -14.39
N LEU A 61 3.99 0.55 -14.14
CA LEU A 61 3.89 1.64 -15.11
C LEU A 61 5.04 2.66 -14.98
N MET A 62 6.01 2.42 -14.09
CA MET A 62 7.16 3.30 -13.91
C MET A 62 8.45 2.53 -13.56
N LYS A 63 9.58 3.23 -13.54
CA LYS A 63 10.87 2.62 -13.16
C LYS A 63 10.98 2.52 -11.63
N ARG A 64 11.00 1.30 -11.11
CA ARG A 64 11.35 1.03 -9.71
C ARG A 64 12.84 1.28 -9.45
N THR A 65 13.16 1.89 -8.31
CA THR A 65 14.52 1.89 -7.77
C THR A 65 14.85 0.53 -7.16
N THR A 66 16.13 0.28 -6.86
CA THR A 66 16.57 -0.95 -6.20
C THR A 66 15.82 -1.17 -4.88
N GLU A 67 15.68 -0.13 -4.07
CA GLU A 67 14.97 -0.16 -2.80
C GLU A 67 13.47 -0.44 -2.99
N ALA A 68 12.86 0.14 -4.03
CA ALA A 68 11.46 -0.13 -4.35
C ALA A 68 11.23 -1.57 -4.81
N TYR A 69 12.16 -2.16 -5.57
CA TYR A 69 12.11 -3.60 -5.90
C TYR A 69 12.19 -4.49 -4.66
N ILE A 70 13.11 -4.17 -3.74
CA ILE A 70 13.25 -4.91 -2.49
C ILE A 70 11.95 -4.87 -1.69
N VAL A 71 11.35 -3.68 -1.53
CA VAL A 71 10.10 -3.52 -0.79
C VAL A 71 8.93 -4.22 -1.50
N HIS A 72 8.81 -4.08 -2.82
CA HIS A 72 7.78 -4.75 -3.61
C HIS A 72 7.81 -6.29 -3.43
N HIS A 73 9.00 -6.88 -3.51
CA HIS A 73 9.14 -8.34 -3.33
C HIS A 73 8.93 -8.77 -1.88
N ALA A 74 9.42 -7.99 -0.91
CA ALA A 74 9.18 -8.26 0.51
C ALA A 74 7.67 -8.21 0.85
N ASP A 75 6.95 -7.21 0.34
CA ASP A 75 5.51 -7.08 0.49
C ASP A 75 4.76 -8.26 -0.13
N PHE A 76 5.13 -8.65 -1.35
CA PHE A 76 4.53 -9.79 -2.03
C PHE A 76 4.78 -11.13 -1.30
N MET A 77 5.99 -11.35 -0.78
CA MET A 77 6.31 -12.53 0.04
C MET A 77 5.55 -12.55 1.37
N ALA A 78 5.26 -11.38 1.96
CA ALA A 78 4.44 -11.30 3.16
C ALA A 78 2.97 -11.63 2.85
N PHE A 79 2.46 -11.25 1.67
CA PHE A 79 1.06 -11.47 1.29
C PHE A 79 0.75 -12.90 0.83
N LEU A 80 1.59 -13.49 -0.02
CA LEU A 80 1.30 -14.78 -0.68
C LEU A 80 0.98 -15.95 0.26
N PRO A 81 1.65 -16.13 1.41
CA PRO A 81 1.32 -17.18 2.37
C PRO A 81 -0.13 -17.14 2.81
N PHE A 82 -0.76 -15.96 2.88
CA PHE A 82 -2.13 -15.79 3.32
C PHE A 82 -3.18 -15.93 2.20
N LYS A 83 -2.74 -16.01 0.93
CA LYS A 83 -3.65 -16.16 -0.22
C LYS A 83 -4.12 -17.60 -0.43
N ASN A 84 -3.42 -18.59 0.12
CA ASN A 84 -3.84 -19.99 0.09
C ASN A 84 -4.48 -20.38 1.42
N PRO A 85 -5.78 -20.73 1.47
CA PRO A 85 -6.45 -21.13 2.71
C PRO A 85 -5.77 -22.32 3.41
N ARG A 86 -5.06 -23.19 2.67
CA ARG A 86 -4.33 -24.33 3.25
C ARG A 86 -3.10 -23.93 4.07
N ASN A 87 -2.59 -22.71 3.88
CA ASN A 87 -1.45 -22.17 4.60
C ASN A 87 -1.86 -21.51 5.93
N ILE A 88 -3.16 -21.21 6.12
CA ILE A 88 -3.70 -20.64 7.35
C ILE A 88 -4.06 -21.80 8.28
N LYS A 89 -3.16 -22.16 9.20
CA LYS A 89 -3.52 -23.06 10.31
C LYS A 89 -4.37 -22.27 11.31
N VAL A 90 -5.68 -22.41 11.22
CA VAL A 90 -6.58 -21.96 12.30
C VAL A 90 -6.29 -22.85 13.51
N LYS A 91 -5.86 -22.24 14.61
CA LYS A 91 -5.80 -22.88 15.93
C LYS A 91 -7.17 -22.84 16.58
#